data_AF-A0A6P6AIF4-F1
#
_entry.id   AF-A0A6P6AIF4-F1
#
_cell.length_a   1.000
_cell.length_b   1.000
_cell.length_c   1.000
_cell.angle_alpha   90.00
_cell.angle_beta   90.00
_cell.angle_gamma   90.00
#
_symmetry.space_group_name_H-M   'P 1'
#
loop_
_entity.id
_entity.type
_entity.pdbx_description
1 polymer ?
#
loop_
_entity_poly.entity_id
_entity_poly.type
_entity_poly.pdbx_seq_one_letter_code
_entity_poly.pdbx_strand_id
1 'polypeptide(L)'
;MSILTIQKQMLLISQLCYIIKQFFFFFLWLYTYLNCNNSSCPGRRSEVQMLSHKLLTITDSLETHLLSFEAVKQLLRLDAENPDSHRCLIKFFHKLGSMPAPLTDAEKLVWSVLEAERPSISQLQEKTLSEANKVFLGKHEESLMHIVVVAEMLYTLEHTKKLEAVKLIEDSCNKVMPMNGALGPVLA
;
A
#
# COMPACT_ATOMS: atom_id res chain seq x y z
N MET A 1 20.81 24.85 -33.80
CA MET A 1 20.07 23.84 -33.02
C MET A 1 20.48 22.48 -33.58
N SER A 2 21.18 21.66 -32.81
CA SER A 2 21.84 20.42 -33.29
C SER A 2 20.83 19.29 -33.51
N ILE A 3 21.06 18.47 -34.55
CA ILE A 3 20.28 17.26 -34.88
C ILE A 3 20.14 16.33 -33.66
N LEU A 4 21.19 16.26 -32.83
CA LEU A 4 21.22 15.48 -31.58
C LEU A 4 20.19 15.95 -30.54
N THR A 5 19.85 17.24 -30.52
CA THR A 5 18.86 17.82 -29.60
C THR A 5 17.43 17.45 -30.02
N ILE A 6 17.19 17.42 -31.32
CA ILE A 6 15.89 17.04 -31.91
C ILE A 6 15.62 15.54 -31.70
N GLN A 7 16.64 14.69 -31.85
CA GLN A 7 16.51 13.25 -31.59
C GLN A 7 16.19 12.95 -30.12
N LYS A 8 16.82 13.66 -29.16
CA LYS A 8 16.50 13.52 -27.74
C LYS A 8 15.08 13.97 -27.40
N GLN A 9 14.60 15.08 -27.98
CA GLN A 9 13.22 15.52 -27.81
C GLN A 9 12.21 14.53 -28.39
N MET A 10 12.47 13.98 -29.58
CA MET A 10 11.61 12.95 -30.17
C MET A 10 11.53 11.68 -29.32
N LEU A 11 12.64 11.25 -28.71
CA LEU A 11 12.66 10.08 -27.83
C LEU A 11 11.82 10.31 -26.56
N LEU A 12 11.96 11.48 -25.94
CA LEU A 12 11.16 11.89 -24.78
C LEU A 12 9.67 11.97 -25.11
N ILE A 13 9.29 12.54 -26.26
CA ILE A 13 7.90 12.63 -26.70
C ILE A 13 7.33 11.24 -26.98
N SER A 14 8.11 10.33 -27.57
CA SER A 14 7.70 8.95 -27.81
C SER A 14 7.46 8.18 -26.50
N GLN A 15 8.36 8.33 -25.52
CA GLN A 15 8.20 7.74 -24.19
C GLN A 15 6.99 8.30 -23.45
N LEU A 16 6.78 9.63 -23.49
CA LEU A 16 5.58 10.27 -22.95
C LEU A 16 4.30 9.76 -23.63
N CYS A 17 4.28 9.63 -24.96
CA CYS A 17 3.14 9.08 -25.69
C CYS A 17 2.85 7.61 -25.34
N TYR A 18 3.89 6.80 -25.13
CA TYR A 18 3.75 5.41 -24.70
C TYR A 18 3.15 5.32 -23.28
N ILE A 19 3.65 6.14 -22.36
CA ILE A 19 3.13 6.27 -20.99
C ILE A 19 1.67 6.73 -21.03
N ILE A 20 1.34 7.77 -21.80
CA ILE A 20 -0.03 8.28 -21.93
C ILE A 20 -0.98 7.21 -22.52
N LYS A 21 -0.53 6.42 -23.50
CA LYS A 21 -1.31 5.31 -24.05
C LYS A 21 -1.56 4.20 -23.03
N GLN A 22 -0.55 3.85 -22.22
CA GLN A 22 -0.71 2.86 -21.15
C GLN A 22 -1.64 3.37 -20.04
N PHE A 23 -1.51 4.65 -19.66
CA PHE A 23 -2.45 5.31 -18.74
C PHE A 23 -3.88 5.28 -19.28
N PHE A 24 -4.09 5.50 -20.58
CA PHE A 24 -5.41 5.45 -21.20
C PHE A 24 -6.03 4.05 -21.16
N PHE A 25 -5.25 3.00 -21.41
CA PHE A 25 -5.76 1.62 -21.30
C PHE A 25 -6.05 1.21 -19.86
N PHE A 26 -5.21 1.62 -18.92
CA PHE A 26 -5.45 1.40 -17.49
C PHE A 26 -6.69 2.16 -17.00
N PHE A 27 -6.85 3.43 -17.39
CA PHE A 27 -8.06 4.20 -17.11
C PHE A 27 -9.29 3.64 -17.79
N LEU A 28 -9.20 3.16 -19.02
CA LEU A 28 -10.33 2.55 -19.72
C LEU A 28 -10.73 1.23 -19.07
N TRP A 29 -9.76 0.41 -18.65
CA TRP A 29 -9.99 -0.83 -17.90
C TRP A 29 -10.57 -0.54 -16.52
N LEU A 30 -10.02 0.43 -15.78
CA LEU A 30 -10.52 0.86 -14.47
C LEU A 30 -11.92 1.48 -14.58
N TYR A 31 -12.17 2.29 -15.61
CA TYR A 31 -13.46 2.94 -15.87
C TYR A 31 -14.54 1.93 -16.32
N THR A 32 -14.22 0.96 -17.17
CA THR A 32 -15.16 -0.12 -17.53
C THR A 32 -15.43 -1.03 -16.33
N TYR A 33 -14.41 -1.33 -15.53
CA TYR A 33 -14.57 -2.11 -14.30
C TYR A 33 -15.44 -1.39 -13.25
N LEU A 34 -15.22 -0.08 -13.05
CA LEU A 34 -16.00 0.75 -12.12
C LEU A 34 -17.45 0.97 -12.62
N ASN A 35 -17.68 1.16 -13.92
CA ASN A 35 -19.03 1.38 -14.45
C ASN A 35 -19.89 0.11 -14.55
N CYS A 36 -19.28 -1.08 -14.63
CA CYS A 36 -20.02 -2.35 -14.58
C CYS A 36 -20.63 -2.63 -13.19
N ASN A 37 -20.17 -1.97 -12.12
CA ASN A 37 -20.61 -2.24 -10.73
C ASN A 37 -21.75 -1.34 -10.22
N ASN A 38 -22.36 -0.50 -11.06
CA ASN A 38 -23.53 0.31 -10.68
C ASN A 38 -24.82 -0.49 -10.46
N SER A 39 -24.79 -1.82 -10.64
CA SER A 39 -25.86 -2.73 -10.20
C SER A 39 -25.45 -3.41 -8.89
N SER A 40 -25.95 -2.86 -7.77
CA SER A 40 -26.01 -3.42 -6.40
C SER A 40 -25.27 -4.74 -6.15
N CYS A 41 -24.06 -4.68 -5.57
CA CYS A 41 -23.40 -5.84 -4.95
C CYS A 41 -22.42 -5.44 -3.83
N PRO A 42 -22.16 -6.32 -2.84
CA PRO A 42 -21.22 -6.09 -1.73
C PRO A 42 -19.75 -6.17 -2.21
N GLY A 43 -19.33 -5.23 -3.07
CA GLY A 43 -18.09 -5.32 -3.86
C GLY A 43 -16.81 -4.70 -3.26
N ARG A 44 -16.93 -3.79 -2.29
CA ARG A 44 -15.76 -3.00 -1.82
C ARG A 44 -14.65 -3.82 -1.14
N ARG A 45 -14.99 -4.95 -0.49
CA ARG A 45 -14.00 -5.81 0.20
C ARG A 45 -13.20 -6.69 -0.78
N SER A 46 -13.85 -7.20 -1.83
CA SER A 46 -13.20 -7.99 -2.90
C SER A 46 -12.31 -7.14 -3.80
N GLU A 47 -12.67 -5.87 -4.02
CA GLU A 47 -11.93 -4.93 -4.86
C GLU A 47 -10.56 -4.56 -4.25
N VAL A 48 -10.52 -4.22 -2.96
CA VAL A 48 -9.29 -3.91 -2.23
C VAL A 48 -8.35 -5.12 -2.17
N GLN A 49 -8.89 -6.31 -1.90
CA GLN A 49 -8.09 -7.54 -1.85
C GLN A 49 -7.49 -7.91 -3.20
N MET A 50 -8.25 -7.77 -4.30
CA MET A 50 -7.76 -8.07 -5.64
C MET A 50 -6.64 -7.11 -6.07
N LEU A 51 -6.83 -5.81 -5.84
CA LEU A 51 -5.82 -4.80 -6.17
C LEU A 51 -4.57 -4.97 -5.30
N SER A 52 -4.73 -5.26 -4.01
CA SER A 52 -3.64 -5.56 -3.08
C SER A 52 -2.80 -6.77 -3.52
N HIS A 53 -3.46 -7.87 -3.89
CA HIS A 53 -2.77 -9.08 -4.35
C HIS A 53 -1.99 -8.83 -5.66
N LYS A 54 -2.55 -8.08 -6.61
CA LYS A 54 -1.85 -7.72 -7.85
C LYS A 54 -0.67 -6.77 -7.62
N LEU A 55 -0.81 -5.82 -6.70
CA LEU A 55 0.26 -4.87 -6.36
C LEU A 55 1.47 -5.55 -5.72
N LEU A 56 1.23 -6.56 -4.88
CA LEU A 56 2.29 -7.30 -4.20
C LEU A 56 3.17 -8.13 -5.17
N THR A 57 2.64 -8.48 -6.34
CA THR A 57 3.33 -9.37 -7.31
C THR A 57 4.05 -8.65 -8.45
N ILE A 58 3.85 -7.34 -8.65
CA ILE A 58 4.22 -6.65 -9.89
C ILE A 58 5.52 -5.82 -9.79
N THR A 59 6.14 -5.66 -8.61
CA THR A 59 7.23 -4.69 -8.40
C THR A 59 8.64 -5.23 -8.69
N ASP A 60 8.96 -5.44 -9.97
CA ASP A 60 10.33 -5.78 -10.44
C ASP A 60 10.87 -4.83 -11.54
N SER A 61 10.08 -3.88 -12.07
CA SER A 61 10.53 -2.96 -13.13
C SER A 61 10.17 -1.49 -12.87
N LEU A 62 10.91 -0.55 -13.45
CA LEU A 62 10.71 0.88 -13.16
C LEU A 62 9.28 1.38 -13.47
N GLU A 63 8.69 0.94 -14.58
CA GLU A 63 7.31 1.27 -14.98
C GLU A 63 6.29 0.73 -13.98
N THR A 64 6.58 -0.42 -13.37
CA THR A 64 5.69 -1.02 -12.38
C THR A 64 5.63 -0.26 -11.06
N HIS A 65 6.65 0.54 -10.71
CA HIS A 65 6.66 1.32 -9.47
C HIS A 65 5.67 2.50 -9.51
N LEU A 66 5.63 3.24 -10.62
CA LEU A 66 4.67 4.34 -10.79
C LEU A 66 3.23 3.83 -10.84
N LEU A 67 2.99 2.73 -11.55
CA LEU A 67 1.68 2.09 -11.59
C LEU A 67 1.27 1.56 -10.22
N SER A 68 2.21 0.97 -9.48
CA SER A 68 1.95 0.49 -8.12
C SER A 68 1.64 1.65 -7.17
N PHE A 69 2.39 2.75 -7.29
CA PHE A 69 2.14 3.95 -6.51
C PHE A 69 0.75 4.54 -6.78
N GLU A 70 0.36 4.65 -8.06
CA GLU A 70 -0.96 5.15 -8.42
C GLU A 70 -2.07 4.24 -7.86
N ALA A 71 -1.92 2.92 -7.95
CA ALA A 71 -2.88 1.98 -7.38
C ALA A 71 -2.96 2.10 -5.84
N VAL A 72 -1.84 2.31 -5.14
CA VAL A 72 -1.85 2.61 -3.70
C VAL A 72 -2.62 3.90 -3.41
N LYS A 73 -2.41 4.98 -4.17
CA LYS A 73 -3.18 6.22 -4.02
C LYS A 73 -4.68 5.97 -4.23
N GLN A 74 -5.07 5.15 -5.20
CA GLN A 74 -6.47 4.81 -5.43
C GLN A 74 -7.06 3.97 -4.28
N LEU A 75 -6.32 2.98 -3.75
CA LEU A 75 -6.74 2.22 -2.56
C LEU A 75 -7.00 3.13 -1.36
N LEU A 76 -6.09 4.09 -1.10
CA LEU A 76 -6.25 5.06 -0.01
C LEU A 76 -7.43 6.01 -0.24
N ARG A 77 -7.74 6.36 -1.49
CA ARG A 77 -8.93 7.15 -1.84
C ARG A 77 -10.23 6.38 -1.63
N LEU A 78 -10.22 5.07 -1.88
CA LEU A 78 -11.37 4.21 -1.68
C LEU A 78 -11.66 3.99 -0.19
N ASP A 79 -10.63 3.58 0.56
CA ASP A 79 -10.72 3.36 2.00
C ASP A 79 -9.32 3.45 2.64
N ALA A 80 -9.04 4.63 3.19
CA ALA A 80 -7.81 4.95 3.90
C ALA A 80 -7.66 4.23 5.25
N GLU A 81 -8.77 3.82 5.85
CA GLU A 81 -8.78 3.17 7.16
C GLU A 81 -8.76 1.64 7.01
N ASN A 82 -8.85 1.12 5.78
CA ASN A 82 -8.75 -0.31 5.51
C ASN A 82 -7.37 -0.90 5.88
N PRO A 83 -7.33 -2.07 6.56
CA PRO A 83 -6.08 -2.72 6.92
C PRO A 83 -5.23 -3.13 5.70
N ASP A 84 -5.84 -3.56 4.59
CA ASP A 84 -5.11 -3.93 3.38
C ASP A 84 -4.58 -2.72 2.63
N SER A 85 -5.29 -1.59 2.63
CA SER A 85 -4.77 -0.31 2.11
C SER A 85 -3.52 0.13 2.87
N HIS A 86 -3.57 0.08 4.21
CA HIS A 86 -2.42 0.42 5.06
C HIS A 86 -1.24 -0.54 4.83
N ARG A 87 -1.50 -1.85 4.75
CA ARG A 87 -0.51 -2.87 4.39
C ARG A 87 0.18 -2.54 3.07
N CYS A 88 -0.59 -2.27 2.01
CA CYS A 88 -0.05 -1.95 0.69
C CYS A 88 0.84 -0.71 0.72
N LEU A 89 0.38 0.33 1.43
CA LEU A 89 1.13 1.57 1.58
C LEU A 89 2.50 1.35 2.23
N ILE A 90 2.54 0.69 3.38
CA ILE A 90 3.78 0.44 4.12
C ILE A 90 4.72 -0.47 3.33
N LYS A 91 4.20 -1.58 2.78
CA LYS A 91 5.03 -2.50 1.96
C LYS A 91 5.60 -1.82 0.74
N PHE A 92 4.82 -0.98 0.05
CA PHE A 92 5.28 -0.25 -1.13
C PHE A 92 6.49 0.63 -0.80
N PHE A 93 6.37 1.50 0.21
CA PHE A 93 7.46 2.41 0.56
C PHE A 93 8.64 1.72 1.25
N HIS A 94 8.41 0.64 2.00
CA HIS A 94 9.50 -0.16 2.56
C HIS A 94 10.30 -0.85 1.44
N LYS A 95 9.61 -1.47 0.48
CA LYS A 95 10.24 -2.07 -0.70
C LYS A 95 11.01 -1.02 -1.47
N LEU A 96 10.39 0.12 -1.78
CA LEU A 96 11.03 1.24 -2.46
C LEU A 96 12.34 1.62 -1.75
N GLY A 97 12.30 1.90 -0.45
CA GLY A 97 13.48 2.26 0.34
C GLY A 97 14.56 1.18 0.46
N SER A 98 14.23 -0.08 0.21
CA SER A 98 15.18 -1.21 0.18
C SER A 98 15.86 -1.42 -1.17
N MET A 99 15.41 -0.72 -2.22
CA MET A 99 15.99 -0.85 -3.56
C MET A 99 17.38 -0.20 -3.65
N PRO A 100 18.26 -0.69 -4.53
CA PRO A 100 19.53 -0.02 -4.80
C PRO A 100 19.29 1.38 -5.36
N ALA A 101 20.25 2.28 -5.11
CA ALA A 101 20.18 3.65 -5.61
C ALA A 101 20.02 3.68 -7.14
N PRO A 102 19.16 4.57 -7.68
CA PRO A 102 18.89 4.64 -9.11
C PRO A 102 20.16 4.97 -9.90
N LEU A 103 20.51 4.12 -10.87
CA LEU A 103 21.76 4.21 -11.64
C LEU A 103 21.58 5.02 -12.93
N THR A 104 20.41 4.91 -13.55
CA THR A 104 20.06 5.57 -14.80
C THR A 104 19.27 6.87 -14.57
N ASP A 105 19.31 7.79 -15.54
CA ASP A 105 18.56 9.05 -15.44
C ASP A 105 17.04 8.83 -15.43
N ALA A 106 16.56 7.77 -16.09
CA ALA A 106 15.15 7.36 -16.04
C ALA A 106 14.75 6.91 -14.63
N GLU A 107 15.58 6.10 -13.96
CA GLU A 107 15.33 5.66 -12.59
C GLU A 107 15.32 6.82 -11.60
N LYS A 108 16.25 7.77 -11.76
CA LYS A 108 16.31 8.99 -10.94
C LYS A 108 15.06 9.85 -11.10
N LEU A 109 14.53 9.95 -12.32
CA LEU A 109 13.29 10.68 -12.58
C LEU A 109 12.11 10.04 -11.85
N VAL A 110 11.96 8.71 -11.93
CA VAL A 110 10.90 7.97 -11.23
C VAL A 110 11.03 8.13 -9.72
N TRP A 111 12.23 8.03 -9.17
CA TRP A 111 12.48 8.25 -7.74
C TRP A 111 12.11 9.66 -7.30
N SER A 112 12.46 10.67 -8.11
CA SER A 112 12.14 12.07 -7.83
C SER A 112 10.63 12.32 -7.81
N VAL A 113 9.88 11.67 -8.70
CA VAL A 113 8.40 11.74 -8.70
C VAL A 113 7.84 11.10 -7.43
N LEU A 114 8.32 9.92 -7.03
CA LEU A 114 7.83 9.24 -5.82
C LEU A 114 8.12 10.04 -4.55
N GLU A 115 9.31 10.61 -4.43
CA GLU A 115 9.69 11.46 -3.29
C GLU A 115 8.89 12.77 -3.25
N ALA A 116 8.64 13.40 -4.40
CA ALA A 116 7.83 14.61 -4.49
C ALA A 116 6.34 14.36 -4.17
N GLU A 117 5.82 13.20 -4.54
CA GLU A 117 4.42 12.82 -4.31
C GLU A 117 4.18 12.25 -2.91
N ARG A 118 5.19 11.70 -2.23
CA ARG A 118 5.05 11.09 -0.90
C ARG A 118 4.36 12.01 0.13
N PRO A 119 4.67 13.32 0.24
CA PRO A 119 3.98 14.24 1.14
C PRO A 119 2.47 14.41 0.85
N SER A 120 2.02 14.09 -0.37
CA SER A 120 0.59 14.16 -0.72
C SER A 120 -0.24 13.05 -0.04
N ILE A 121 0.41 12.01 0.48
CA ILE A 121 -0.23 10.92 1.22
C ILE A 121 -0.40 11.34 2.68
N SER A 122 -1.64 11.63 3.09
CA SER A 122 -1.96 12.13 4.43
C SER A 122 -1.43 11.23 5.56
N GLN A 123 -1.45 9.91 5.37
CA GLN A 123 -0.94 8.93 6.34
C GLN A 123 0.58 9.03 6.55
N LEU A 124 1.34 9.52 5.56
CA LEU A 124 2.79 9.57 5.58
C LEU A 124 3.38 10.98 5.73
N GLN A 125 2.53 12.02 5.83
CA GLN A 125 2.96 13.41 5.98
C GLN A 125 3.99 13.57 7.10
N GLU A 126 5.25 13.72 6.70
CA GLU A 126 6.46 13.83 7.54
C GLU A 126 6.74 12.65 8.49
N LYS A 127 6.02 11.54 8.31
CA LYS A 127 6.15 10.35 9.16
C LYS A 127 7.06 9.32 8.51
N THR A 128 7.90 8.72 9.32
CA THR A 128 8.52 7.44 9.01
C THR A 128 7.44 6.36 8.87
N LEU A 129 7.77 5.26 8.19
CA LEU A 129 6.82 4.14 8.05
C LEU A 129 6.46 3.54 9.41
N SER A 130 7.40 3.50 10.35
CA SER A 130 7.16 3.03 11.72
C SER A 130 6.22 3.96 12.49
N GLU A 131 6.34 5.28 12.33
CA GLU A 131 5.42 6.24 12.94
C GLU A 131 4.03 6.16 12.33
N ALA A 132 3.93 6.06 11.00
CA ALA A 132 2.65 5.87 10.31
C ALA A 132 1.96 4.59 10.79
N ASN A 133 2.70 3.50 10.98
CA ASN A 133 2.17 2.24 11.51
C ASN A 133 1.63 2.37 12.94
N LYS A 134 2.33 3.13 13.81
CA LYS A 134 1.88 3.43 15.18
C LYS A 134 0.63 4.31 15.21
N VAL A 135 0.57 5.34 14.37
CA VAL A 135 -0.61 6.21 14.26
C VAL A 135 -1.83 5.43 13.79
N PHE A 136 -1.64 4.51 12.84
CA PHE A 136 -2.71 3.62 12.38
C PHE A 136 -3.22 2.71 13.49
N LEU A 137 -2.34 2.13 14.31
CA LEU A 137 -2.73 1.35 15.49
C LEU A 137 -3.60 2.15 16.45
N GLY A 138 -3.18 3.37 16.80
CA GLY A 138 -3.89 4.21 17.77
C GLY A 138 -5.33 4.58 17.35
N LYS A 139 -5.64 4.52 16.06
CA LYS A 139 -7.00 4.70 15.54
C LYS A 139 -7.86 3.43 15.61
N HIS A 140 -7.23 2.25 15.65
CA HIS A 140 -7.85 0.95 15.42
C HIS A 140 -7.52 -0.10 16.49
N GLU A 141 -7.25 0.32 17.72
CA GLU A 141 -6.78 -0.54 18.83
C GLU A 141 -7.78 -1.65 19.23
N GLU A 142 -9.04 -1.54 18.82
CA GLU A 142 -10.08 -2.52 19.12
C GLU A 142 -10.32 -3.53 17.99
N SER A 143 -9.75 -3.28 16.80
CA SER A 143 -10.00 -4.12 15.63
C SER A 143 -8.88 -5.13 15.42
N LEU A 144 -9.16 -6.40 15.72
CA LEU A 144 -8.20 -7.50 15.52
C LEU A 144 -7.59 -7.53 14.11
N MET A 145 -8.38 -7.24 13.06
CA MET A 145 -7.86 -7.20 11.69
C MET A 145 -6.80 -6.11 11.48
N HIS A 146 -7.01 -4.93 12.08
CA HIS A 146 -6.05 -3.82 11.97
C HIS A 146 -4.80 -4.10 12.80
N ILE A 147 -4.97 -4.65 14.01
CA ILE A 147 -3.88 -5.03 14.90
C ILE A 147 -2.96 -6.06 14.25
N VAL A 148 -3.52 -7.08 13.60
CA VAL A 148 -2.73 -8.09 12.86
C VAL A 148 -1.91 -7.44 11.75
N VAL A 149 -2.50 -6.51 10.98
CA VAL A 149 -1.75 -5.77 9.95
C VAL A 149 -0.65 -4.93 10.56
N VAL A 150 -0.92 -4.19 11.63
CA VAL A 150 0.09 -3.37 12.32
C VAL A 150 1.24 -4.25 12.79
N ALA A 151 0.97 -5.40 13.41
CA ALA A 151 1.97 -6.35 13.87
C ALA A 151 2.81 -6.90 12.71
N GLU A 152 2.16 -7.28 11.60
CA GLU A 152 2.88 -7.72 10.39
C GLU A 152 3.76 -6.61 9.82
N MET A 153 3.26 -5.37 9.76
CA MET A 153 4.03 -4.23 9.26
C MET A 153 5.18 -3.88 10.20
N LEU A 154 5.00 -4.02 11.52
CA LEU A 154 6.06 -3.83 12.51
C LEU A 154 7.21 -4.81 12.26
N TYR A 155 6.90 -6.09 12.09
CA TYR A 155 7.89 -7.12 11.78
C TYR A 155 8.52 -6.96 10.38
N THR A 156 7.74 -6.46 9.41
CA THR A 156 8.23 -6.18 8.05
C THR A 156 9.27 -5.05 8.07
N LEU A 157 8.97 -3.96 8.78
CA LEU A 157 9.87 -2.80 8.88
C LEU A 157 11.11 -3.11 9.72
N GLU A 158 10.95 -3.86 10.81
CA GLU A 158 12.00 -4.15 11.77
C GLU A 158 11.90 -5.60 12.27
N HIS A 159 12.66 -6.50 11.66
CA HIS A 159 12.63 -7.93 12.00
C HIS A 159 12.98 -8.23 13.47
N THR A 160 13.76 -7.36 14.13
CA THR A 160 14.10 -7.46 15.56
C THR A 160 12.87 -7.31 16.47
N LYS A 161 11.79 -6.69 15.98
CA LYS A 161 10.54 -6.47 16.73
C LYS A 161 9.55 -7.63 16.64
N LYS A 162 9.99 -8.82 16.22
CA LYS A 162 9.14 -10.01 16.16
C LYS A 162 8.39 -10.28 17.46
N LEU A 163 9.08 -10.21 18.60
CA LEU A 163 8.47 -10.48 19.92
C LEU A 163 7.41 -9.42 20.26
N GLU A 164 7.66 -8.16 19.93
CA GLU A 164 6.70 -7.06 20.12
C GLU A 164 5.46 -7.25 19.24
N ALA A 165 5.64 -7.66 17.98
CA ALA A 165 4.54 -7.96 17.06
C ALA A 165 3.66 -9.13 17.53
N VAL A 166 4.28 -10.21 18.04
CA VAL A 166 3.54 -11.35 18.61
C VAL A 166 2.76 -10.92 19.85
N LYS A 167 3.42 -10.22 20.77
CA LYS A 167 2.80 -9.74 22.00
C LYS A 167 1.60 -8.82 21.72
N LEU A 168 1.70 -7.95 20.71
CA LEU A 168 0.61 -7.06 20.30
C LEU A 168 -0.65 -7.85 19.89
N ILE A 169 -0.49 -8.99 19.21
CA ILE A 169 -1.61 -9.86 18.81
C ILE A 169 -2.18 -10.59 20.04
N GLU A 170 -1.32 -11.16 20.89
CA GLU A 170 -1.71 -11.90 22.09
C GLU A 170 -2.51 -11.02 23.08
N ASP A 171 -1.99 -9.83 23.39
CA ASP A 171 -2.63 -8.87 24.30
C ASP A 171 -4.02 -8.45 23.79
N SER A 172 -4.23 -8.46 22.47
CA SER A 172 -5.50 -8.07 21.84
C SER A 172 -6.54 -9.18 21.88
N CYS A 173 -6.13 -10.46 21.73
CA CYS A 173 -7.02 -11.60 21.91
C CYS A 173 -7.54 -11.71 23.35
N ASN A 174 -6.69 -11.40 24.33
CA ASN A 174 -7.04 -11.47 25.75
C ASN A 174 -8.09 -10.43 26.17
N LYS A 175 -8.22 -9.31 25.45
CA LYS A 175 -9.27 -8.30 25.70
C LYS A 175 -10.66 -8.73 25.22
N VAL A 176 -10.73 -9.59 24.20
CA VAL A 176 -12.00 -10.02 23.57
C VAL A 176 -12.65 -11.18 24.34
N MET A 177 -11.92 -11.84 25.24
CA MET A 177 -12.42 -12.95 26.04
C MET A 177 -12.68 -12.49 27.49
N PRO A 178 -13.92 -12.19 27.91
CA PRO A 178 -14.26 -12.41 29.30
C PRO A 178 -14.24 -13.93 29.46
N MET A 179 -13.22 -14.43 30.15
CA MET A 179 -13.19 -15.79 30.65
C MET A 179 -14.35 -15.88 31.65
N ASN A 180 -15.55 -16.20 31.15
CA ASN A 180 -16.68 -16.58 31.97
C ASN A 180 -16.27 -17.86 32.70
N GLY A 181 -15.70 -17.65 33.89
CA GLY A 181 -15.58 -18.65 34.93
C GLY A 181 -16.98 -19.08 35.33
N ALA A 182 -17.52 -20.06 34.61
CA ALA A 182 -18.70 -20.80 34.99
C ALA A 182 -18.42 -22.31 34.83
N LEU A 183 -17.34 -22.78 35.43
CA LEU A 183 -17.28 -24.14 35.94
C LEU A 183 -17.81 -24.07 37.37
N GLY A 184 -19.13 -24.15 37.52
CA GLY A 184 -19.76 -24.37 38.81
C GLY A 184 -19.27 -25.70 39.40
N PRO A 185 -19.12 -25.80 40.73
CA PRO A 185 -18.73 -27.05 41.36
C PRO A 185 -19.82 -28.10 41.10
N VAL A 186 -19.43 -29.23 40.52
CA VAL A 186 -20.27 -30.43 40.54
C VAL A 186 -20.34 -30.87 42.01
N LEU A 187 -21.44 -30.54 42.67
CA LEU A 187 -21.76 -31.07 43.98
C LEU A 187 -22.48 -32.42 43.79
N ALA A 188 -21.88 -33.43 44.45
CA ALA A 188 -22.38 -34.77 44.78
C ALA A 188 -22.62 -35.75 43.63
#